data_AF-A0A2L1U3J7-F1
#
_entry.id   AF-A0A2L1U3J7-F1
#
_cell.length_a   1.000
_cell.length_b   1.000
_cell.length_c   1.000
_cell.angle_alpha   90.00
_cell.angle_beta   90.00
_cell.angle_gamma   90.00
#
_symmetry.space_group_name_H-M   'P 1'
#
loop_
_entity.id
_entity.type
_entity.pdbx_description
1 polymer ?
#
loop_
_entity_poly.entity_id
_entity_poly.type
_entity_poly.pdbx_seq_one_letter_code
_entity_poly.pdbx_strand_id
1 'polypeptide(L)'
;MKRNWKKWLLLSAVFLLVFPYQALAMKAVIDPGHGGRDSGAVGVNGLKEKDVTLDIGLKVRQALRAKGIEVAMTRETDTYVSLQDRVSFTNRQLADLFVSIHANSTVGGANGNAKGTEVLYYDAAFPQPDYPASPEMEALTEYSKQLAQSLQSTFVTEIGTKDRKIKPDAAYVIRKGTIPSALVETAFIDNVDDAKLLASPTGRTQMANAIADGIAKLAPVTFPDTLGHWSRDAVLRMYKKGWISGYNNMFRPDDSITRAEFVALMNKVFDFSKLSPLPGKNNPSPGSFTDLSRNHWAYNQLAQAIRLNILSGYGNGKIEPDKPISRAEVATVFQLLREASGKSGPATPGTSQPFTDVPSGYWAEKYINTLKKAGIINGVTSTTFAPEKDMLRGESAALLDNYSN
;
A
#
# COMPACT_ATOMS: atom_id res chain seq x y z
N MET A 1 -47.63 10.49 -47.89
CA MET A 1 -47.58 10.87 -46.45
C MET A 1 -46.30 10.31 -45.83
N LYS A 2 -45.27 11.14 -45.66
CA LYS A 2 -44.02 10.78 -44.95
C LYS A 2 -44.21 11.16 -43.47
N ARG A 3 -44.03 10.22 -42.53
CA ARG A 3 -44.13 10.48 -41.09
C ARG A 3 -42.76 10.34 -40.44
N ASN A 4 -42.39 11.39 -39.71
CA ASN A 4 -41.08 11.70 -39.16
C ASN A 4 -40.59 10.69 -38.10
N TRP A 5 -39.44 10.07 -38.36
CA TRP A 5 -38.63 9.34 -37.36
C TRP A 5 -37.49 10.23 -36.86
N LYS A 6 -37.83 11.25 -36.06
CA LYS A 6 -36.88 11.97 -35.21
C LYS A 6 -37.60 12.38 -33.94
N LYS A 7 -37.35 11.64 -32.86
CA LYS A 7 -37.41 11.98 -31.42
C LYS A 7 -37.56 10.66 -30.65
N TRP A 8 -36.89 10.57 -29.51
CA TRP A 8 -36.77 9.42 -28.60
C TRP A 8 -35.56 8.48 -28.82
N LEU A 9 -34.37 9.03 -28.58
CA LEU A 9 -33.24 8.30 -27.99
C LEU A 9 -32.52 9.29 -27.06
N LEU A 10 -33.19 9.60 -25.96
CA LEU A 10 -32.68 10.43 -24.87
C LEU A 10 -33.28 9.83 -23.59
N LEU A 11 -32.69 8.73 -23.13
CA LEU A 11 -32.86 8.24 -21.76
C LEU A 11 -31.79 7.18 -21.48
N SER A 12 -31.08 7.39 -20.37
CA SER A 12 -30.30 6.40 -19.61
C SER A 12 -29.04 5.80 -20.27
N ALA A 13 -28.00 6.63 -20.43
CA ALA A 13 -26.61 6.16 -20.32
C ALA A 13 -25.72 7.16 -19.55
N VAL A 14 -26.32 7.95 -18.65
CA VAL A 14 -25.61 8.51 -17.50
C VAL A 14 -25.67 7.43 -16.41
N PHE A 15 -24.98 6.31 -16.64
CA PHE A 15 -24.50 5.54 -15.51
C PHE A 15 -23.41 6.41 -14.89
N LEU A 16 -23.77 7.03 -13.78
CA LEU A 16 -22.87 7.35 -12.69
C LEU A 16 -21.69 6.38 -12.70
N LEU A 17 -20.54 6.80 -13.22
CA LEU A 17 -19.24 6.34 -12.74
C LEU A 17 -19.02 6.96 -11.35
N VAL A 18 -19.99 6.76 -10.45
CA VAL A 18 -19.65 6.38 -9.09
C VAL A 18 -19.09 4.98 -9.32
N PHE A 19 -17.78 4.88 -9.56
CA PHE A 19 -17.13 3.63 -9.26
C PHE A 19 -17.60 3.31 -7.84
N PRO A 20 -18.39 2.23 -7.59
CA PRO A 20 -18.37 1.71 -6.24
C PRO A 20 -16.88 1.58 -5.95
N TYR A 21 -16.43 2.05 -4.80
CA TYR A 21 -15.18 1.59 -4.25
C TYR A 21 -15.18 0.09 -4.56
N GLN A 22 -14.39 -0.36 -5.54
CA GLN A 22 -14.03 -1.76 -5.57
C GLN A 22 -13.26 -1.83 -4.28
N ALA A 23 -13.95 -2.26 -3.21
CA ALA A 23 -13.31 -2.66 -1.99
C ALA A 23 -12.28 -3.66 -2.51
N LEU A 24 -11.02 -3.21 -2.57
CA LEU A 24 -9.92 -4.02 -3.07
C LEU A 24 -10.03 -5.32 -2.28
N ALA A 25 -10.31 -6.41 -2.98
CA ALA A 25 -10.45 -7.70 -2.35
C ALA A 25 -9.14 -7.97 -1.62
N MET A 26 -9.19 -8.07 -0.30
CA MET A 26 -8.00 -8.33 0.52
C MET A 26 -7.31 -9.57 -0.01
N LYS A 27 -5.98 -9.55 -0.06
CA LYS A 27 -5.16 -10.71 -0.43
C LYS A 27 -4.38 -11.22 0.77
N ALA A 28 -4.53 -12.50 1.08
CA ALA A 28 -3.78 -13.17 2.13
C ALA A 28 -2.79 -14.18 1.54
N VAL A 29 -1.58 -14.23 2.10
CA VAL A 29 -0.68 -15.38 1.91
C VAL A 29 -0.88 -16.35 3.05
N ILE A 30 -1.24 -17.59 2.72
CA ILE A 30 -1.38 -18.68 3.67
C ILE A 30 -0.21 -19.64 3.51
N ASP A 31 0.46 -19.92 4.63
CA ASP A 31 1.69 -20.69 4.67
C ASP A 31 1.52 -21.96 5.51
N PRO A 32 1.21 -23.11 4.89
CA PRO A 32 1.25 -24.39 5.58
C PRO A 32 2.69 -24.72 5.97
N GLY A 33 3.01 -24.78 7.26
CA GLY A 33 4.35 -25.09 7.77
C GLY A 33 4.89 -26.43 7.26
N HIS A 34 6.23 -26.58 7.20
CA HIS A 34 6.93 -27.81 6.79
C HIS A 34 6.62 -28.28 5.34
N GLY A 35 6.79 -29.57 5.05
CA GLY A 35 6.47 -30.18 3.76
C GLY A 35 7.63 -30.94 3.13
N GLY A 36 7.31 -31.93 2.29
CA GLY A 36 8.26 -32.80 1.62
C GLY A 36 9.15 -33.54 2.61
N ARG A 37 10.46 -33.27 2.53
CA ARG A 37 11.49 -33.86 3.40
C ARG A 37 11.42 -33.41 4.86
N ASP A 38 10.73 -32.31 5.14
CA ASP A 38 10.54 -31.80 6.49
C ASP A 38 9.14 -32.22 6.98
N SER A 39 9.08 -33.16 7.92
CA SER A 39 7.81 -33.63 8.48
C SER A 39 7.17 -32.64 9.47
N GLY A 40 7.94 -31.68 9.96
CA GLY A 40 7.66 -31.04 11.24
C GLY A 40 7.63 -32.06 12.37
N ALA A 41 6.93 -31.72 13.45
CA ALA A 41 6.73 -32.61 14.58
C ALA A 41 5.95 -33.88 14.18
N VAL A 42 6.30 -34.99 14.82
CA VAL A 42 5.56 -36.26 14.73
C VAL A 42 4.93 -36.52 16.08
N GLY A 43 3.61 -36.40 16.13
CA GLY A 43 2.82 -36.46 17.35
C GLY A 43 2.22 -37.83 17.62
N VAL A 44 1.12 -37.81 18.38
CA VAL A 44 0.40 -39.00 18.82
C VAL A 44 -0.02 -39.86 17.60
N ASN A 45 0.19 -41.18 17.69
CA ASN A 45 -0.13 -42.15 16.64
C ASN A 45 0.56 -41.89 15.28
N GLY A 46 1.70 -41.18 15.28
CA GLY A 46 2.44 -40.89 14.06
C GLY A 46 1.84 -39.77 13.20
N LEU A 47 0.93 -38.96 13.77
CA LEU A 47 0.37 -37.79 13.11
C LEU A 47 1.50 -36.80 12.78
N LYS A 48 1.64 -36.44 11.50
CA LYS A 48 2.71 -35.54 11.04
C LYS A 48 2.18 -34.12 10.89
N GLU A 49 2.93 -33.16 11.43
CA GLU A 49 2.58 -31.75 11.36
C GLU A 49 2.39 -31.28 9.92
N LYS A 50 3.29 -31.63 9.00
CA LYS A 50 3.18 -31.21 7.59
C LYS A 50 1.86 -31.60 6.90
N ASP A 51 1.25 -32.71 7.30
CA ASP A 51 0.00 -33.23 6.73
C ASP A 51 -1.21 -32.50 7.35
N VAL A 52 -1.12 -32.22 8.66
CA VAL A 52 -2.11 -31.42 9.40
C VAL A 52 -2.13 -29.99 8.87
N THR A 53 -0.97 -29.34 8.77
CA THR A 53 -0.87 -27.93 8.33
C THR A 53 -1.30 -27.76 6.87
N LEU A 54 -0.97 -28.71 5.99
CA LEU A 54 -1.40 -28.68 4.59
C LEU A 54 -2.93 -28.72 4.48
N ASP A 55 -3.56 -29.68 5.16
CA ASP A 55 -5.01 -29.85 5.11
C ASP A 55 -5.75 -28.64 5.70
N ILE A 56 -5.30 -28.11 6.85
CA ILE A 56 -5.86 -26.88 7.43
C ILE A 56 -5.66 -25.71 6.45
N GLY A 57 -4.46 -25.52 5.91
CA GLY A 57 -4.17 -24.41 4.99
C GLY A 57 -5.00 -24.43 3.71
N LEU A 58 -5.22 -25.60 3.11
CA LEU A 58 -6.09 -25.76 1.95
C LEU A 58 -7.56 -25.41 2.28
N LYS A 59 -8.03 -25.74 3.49
CA LYS A 59 -9.36 -25.38 3.98
C LYS A 59 -9.47 -23.88 4.31
N VAL A 60 -8.43 -23.28 4.90
CA VAL A 60 -8.36 -21.82 5.15
C VAL A 60 -8.48 -21.08 3.83
N ARG A 61 -7.76 -21.52 2.79
CA ARG A 61 -7.88 -20.97 1.44
C ARG A 61 -9.32 -21.01 0.93
N GLN A 62 -10.01 -22.13 1.08
CA GLN A 62 -11.41 -22.27 0.65
C GLN A 62 -12.33 -21.32 1.43
N ALA A 63 -12.18 -21.26 2.76
CA ALA A 63 -12.98 -20.41 3.63
C ALA A 63 -12.77 -18.91 3.35
N LEU A 64 -11.53 -18.48 3.12
CA LEU A 64 -11.18 -17.10 2.75
C LEU A 64 -11.73 -16.72 1.37
N ARG A 65 -11.58 -17.59 0.37
CA ARG A 65 -12.15 -17.37 -0.98
C ARG A 65 -13.66 -17.22 -0.95
N ALA A 66 -14.35 -18.00 -0.10
CA ALA A 66 -15.79 -17.88 0.11
C ALA A 66 -16.20 -16.52 0.72
N LYS A 67 -15.26 -15.83 1.39
CA LYS A 67 -15.45 -14.47 1.95
C LYS A 67 -14.99 -13.36 0.99
N GLY A 68 -14.62 -13.70 -0.25
CA GLY A 68 -14.15 -12.73 -1.25
C GLY A 68 -12.70 -12.28 -1.05
N ILE A 69 -11.91 -13.02 -0.27
CA ILE A 69 -10.48 -12.74 -0.02
C ILE A 69 -9.64 -13.53 -1.04
N GLU A 70 -8.74 -12.85 -1.76
CA GLU A 70 -7.76 -13.51 -2.63
C GLU A 70 -6.75 -14.27 -1.77
N VAL A 71 -6.35 -15.47 -2.20
CA VAL A 71 -5.43 -16.30 -1.43
C VAL A 71 -4.32 -16.83 -2.32
N ALA A 72 -3.08 -16.56 -1.90
CA ALA A 72 -1.88 -17.19 -2.41
C ALA A 72 -1.33 -18.17 -1.36
N MET A 73 -0.87 -19.34 -1.80
CA MET A 73 -0.37 -20.40 -0.92
C MET A 73 1.14 -20.57 -1.14
N THR A 74 1.93 -20.65 -0.08
CA THR A 74 3.37 -20.98 -0.22
C THR A 74 3.60 -22.42 -0.71
N ARG A 75 2.68 -23.33 -0.37
CA ARG A 75 2.59 -24.69 -0.94
C ARG A 75 1.15 -25.18 -0.98
N GLU A 76 0.82 -25.97 -1.97
CA GLU A 76 -0.50 -26.62 -2.13
C GLU A 76 -0.43 -28.15 -2.10
N THR A 77 0.77 -28.71 -2.04
CA THR A 77 1.07 -30.14 -2.01
C THR A 77 2.11 -30.45 -0.93
N ASP A 78 2.46 -31.72 -0.75
CA ASP A 78 3.54 -32.16 0.13
C ASP A 78 4.93 -31.85 -0.48
N THR A 79 5.23 -30.57 -0.61
CA THR A 79 6.49 -30.06 -1.17
C THR A 79 7.26 -29.29 -0.10
N TYR A 80 8.58 -29.49 -0.06
CA TYR A 80 9.45 -28.71 0.81
C TYR A 80 9.64 -27.30 0.24
N VAL A 81 9.41 -26.29 1.08
CA VAL A 81 9.68 -24.86 0.78
C VAL A 81 10.52 -24.29 1.91
N SER A 82 11.68 -23.71 1.58
CA SER A 82 12.57 -23.11 2.58
C SER A 82 11.96 -21.87 3.22
N LEU A 83 12.42 -21.50 4.42
CA LEU A 83 11.92 -20.29 5.11
C LEU A 83 12.16 -19.02 4.27
N GLN A 84 13.30 -18.94 3.58
CA GLN A 84 13.62 -17.83 2.69
C GLN A 84 12.71 -17.81 1.46
N ASP A 85 12.39 -18.96 0.87
CA ASP A 85 11.50 -19.03 -0.29
C ASP A 85 10.06 -18.67 0.06
N ARG A 86 9.59 -19.02 1.27
CA ARG A 86 8.27 -18.59 1.78
C ARG A 86 8.19 -17.07 1.84
N VAL A 87 9.15 -16.41 2.47
CA VAL A 87 9.23 -14.94 2.55
C VAL A 87 9.36 -14.31 1.16
N SER A 88 10.24 -14.85 0.32
CA SER A 88 10.45 -14.33 -1.04
C SER A 88 9.20 -14.47 -1.89
N PHE A 89 8.46 -15.58 -1.75
CA PHE A 89 7.16 -15.77 -2.39
C PHE A 89 6.16 -14.73 -1.91
N THR A 90 6.02 -14.56 -0.59
CA THR A 90 5.10 -13.60 0.03
C THR A 90 5.33 -12.17 -0.47
N ASN A 91 6.58 -11.71 -0.49
CA ASN A 91 6.92 -10.35 -0.91
C ASN A 91 6.57 -10.09 -2.40
N ARG A 92 6.50 -11.13 -3.25
CA ARG A 92 6.07 -11.01 -4.65
C ARG A 92 4.55 -10.98 -4.83
N GLN A 93 3.77 -11.36 -3.81
CA GLN A 93 2.32 -11.51 -3.96
C GLN A 93 1.54 -10.20 -3.95
N LEU A 94 2.15 -9.11 -3.48
CA LEU A 94 1.45 -7.85 -3.17
C LEU A 94 0.23 -8.11 -2.26
N ALA A 95 0.40 -8.99 -1.27
CA ALA A 95 -0.65 -9.36 -0.34
C ALA A 95 -0.74 -8.36 0.83
N ASP A 96 -1.88 -8.33 1.51
CA ASP A 96 -2.13 -7.46 2.65
C ASP A 96 -1.68 -8.06 3.98
N LEU A 97 -1.60 -9.39 4.07
CA LEU A 97 -1.14 -10.11 5.27
C LEU A 97 -0.61 -11.51 4.95
N PHE A 98 0.14 -12.04 5.91
CA PHE A 98 0.70 -13.40 5.90
C PHE A 98 0.27 -14.16 7.16
N VAL A 99 -0.20 -15.40 7.00
CA VAL A 99 -0.49 -16.30 8.12
C VAL A 99 0.17 -17.65 7.89
N SER A 100 1.11 -18.01 8.75
CA SER A 100 1.69 -19.35 8.80
C SER A 100 0.89 -20.25 9.74
N ILE A 101 0.74 -21.52 9.39
CA ILE A 101 -0.08 -22.49 10.10
C ILE A 101 0.82 -23.65 10.53
N HIS A 102 0.85 -23.90 11.84
CA HIS A 102 1.67 -24.91 12.50
C HIS A 102 0.86 -25.72 13.53
N ALA A 103 1.43 -26.83 13.98
CA ALA A 103 0.89 -27.62 15.10
C ALA A 103 2.03 -27.91 16.10
N ASN A 104 1.95 -27.23 17.23
CA ASN A 104 2.99 -27.16 18.25
C ASN A 104 3.38 -28.55 18.79
N SER A 105 4.54 -28.62 19.44
CA SER A 105 5.03 -29.81 20.13
C SER A 105 5.93 -29.42 21.29
N THR A 106 5.90 -30.23 22.35
CA THR A 106 6.88 -30.18 23.44
C THR A 106 8.18 -30.92 23.06
N VAL A 107 9.30 -30.49 23.65
CA VAL A 107 10.59 -31.16 23.49
C VAL A 107 10.50 -32.57 24.07
N GLY A 108 10.71 -33.60 23.24
CA GLY A 108 10.75 -35.01 23.69
C GLY A 108 9.80 -35.98 22.97
N GLY A 109 8.91 -35.50 22.09
CA GLY A 109 8.03 -36.36 21.28
C GLY A 109 6.71 -36.73 21.99
N ALA A 110 5.98 -37.70 21.42
CA ALA A 110 4.61 -38.05 21.80
C ALA A 110 4.40 -38.20 23.33
N ASN A 111 3.27 -37.68 23.83
CA ASN A 111 2.84 -37.56 25.25
C ASN A 111 3.24 -36.26 25.96
N GLY A 112 3.28 -35.15 25.21
CA GLY A 112 3.43 -33.81 25.78
C GLY A 112 2.22 -33.40 26.64
N ASN A 113 2.49 -32.80 27.80
CA ASN A 113 1.43 -32.29 28.69
C ASN A 113 0.91 -30.88 28.30
N ALA A 114 1.65 -30.16 27.47
CA ALA A 114 1.20 -28.85 26.98
C ALA A 114 0.07 -29.03 25.97
N LYS A 115 -0.94 -28.17 26.05
CA LYS A 115 -2.07 -28.14 25.11
C LYS A 115 -2.58 -26.72 24.92
N GLY A 116 -3.33 -26.52 23.86
CA GLY A 116 -3.97 -25.26 23.51
C GLY A 116 -3.35 -24.53 22.32
N THR A 117 -3.95 -23.40 21.99
CA THR A 117 -3.57 -22.57 20.85
C THR A 117 -2.74 -21.36 21.30
N GLU A 118 -1.66 -21.08 20.58
CA GLU A 118 -0.93 -19.81 20.65
C GLU A 118 -0.76 -19.20 19.26
N VAL A 119 -0.65 -17.88 19.19
CA VAL A 119 -0.36 -17.17 17.94
C VAL A 119 0.88 -16.32 18.14
N LEU A 120 1.89 -16.56 17.31
CA LEU A 120 3.17 -15.88 17.37
C LEU A 120 3.17 -14.69 16.42
N TYR A 121 3.83 -13.61 16.81
CA TYR A 121 4.03 -12.41 15.98
C TYR A 121 5.41 -11.80 16.26
N TYR A 122 5.96 -11.06 15.30
CA TYR A 122 7.18 -10.28 15.54
C TYR A 122 6.87 -9.00 16.31
N ASP A 123 7.72 -8.66 17.29
CA ASP A 123 7.61 -7.45 18.10
C ASP A 123 8.98 -6.76 18.21
N ALA A 124 9.08 -5.52 17.74
CA ALA A 124 10.32 -4.73 17.79
C ALA A 124 10.82 -4.46 19.22
N ALA A 125 9.97 -4.59 20.24
CA ALA A 125 10.39 -4.53 21.64
C ALA A 125 11.20 -5.76 22.09
N PHE A 126 11.28 -6.81 21.26
CA PHE A 126 12.04 -8.04 21.50
C PHE A 126 13.07 -8.26 20.38
N PRO A 127 14.08 -7.36 20.26
CA PRO A 127 15.03 -7.40 19.16
C PRO A 127 15.87 -8.68 19.18
N GLN A 128 16.35 -9.06 17.99
CA GLN A 128 17.23 -10.20 17.77
C GLN A 128 18.54 -9.69 17.17
N PRO A 129 19.54 -9.27 17.99
CA PRO A 129 20.71 -8.55 17.50
C PRO A 129 21.52 -9.33 16.46
N ASP A 130 21.69 -10.64 16.67
CA ASP A 130 22.47 -11.51 15.77
C ASP A 130 21.72 -11.82 14.47
N TYR A 131 20.39 -11.63 14.46
CA TYR A 131 19.58 -11.88 13.29
C TYR A 131 18.33 -10.98 13.28
N PRO A 132 18.47 -9.71 12.87
CA PRO A 132 17.42 -8.71 13.01
C PRO A 132 16.25 -8.94 12.03
N ALA A 133 15.15 -8.28 12.32
CA ALA A 133 14.00 -8.21 11.43
C ALA A 133 14.33 -7.51 10.10
N SER A 134 13.41 -7.58 9.14
CA SER A 134 13.43 -6.63 8.04
C SER A 134 13.02 -5.24 8.57
N PRO A 135 13.59 -4.14 8.04
CA PRO A 135 13.18 -2.79 8.43
C PRO A 135 11.66 -2.56 8.29
N GLU A 136 11.05 -3.16 7.27
CA GLU A 136 9.61 -3.11 7.04
C GLU A 136 8.83 -3.81 8.16
N MET A 137 9.29 -4.97 8.63
CA MET A 137 8.61 -5.71 9.70
C MET A 137 8.71 -5.00 11.06
N GLU A 138 9.81 -4.28 11.33
CA GLU A 138 9.93 -3.46 12.54
C GLU A 138 8.83 -2.40 12.59
N ALA A 139 8.56 -1.73 11.47
CA ALA A 139 7.48 -0.76 11.33
C ALA A 139 6.06 -1.37 11.38
N LEU A 140 5.96 -2.70 11.29
CA LEU A 140 4.70 -3.46 11.23
C LEU A 140 4.28 -4.10 12.56
N THR A 141 5.06 -3.93 13.62
CA THR A 141 4.82 -4.56 14.95
C THR A 141 3.34 -4.48 15.39
N GLU A 142 2.75 -3.28 15.39
CA GLU A 142 1.36 -3.09 15.84
C GLU A 142 0.33 -3.79 14.94
N TYR A 143 0.57 -3.83 13.62
CA TYR A 143 -0.32 -4.50 12.68
C TYR A 143 -0.24 -6.03 12.81
N SER A 144 0.97 -6.58 12.93
CA SER A 144 1.19 -8.01 13.19
C SER A 144 0.59 -8.44 14.54
N LYS A 145 0.70 -7.60 15.57
CA LYS A 145 0.09 -7.82 16.88
C LYS A 145 -1.44 -7.82 16.83
N GLN A 146 -2.05 -6.89 16.10
CA GLN A 146 -3.51 -6.86 15.89
C GLN A 146 -4.00 -8.10 15.13
N LEU A 147 -3.27 -8.52 14.08
CA LEU A 147 -3.55 -9.76 13.36
C LEU A 147 -3.49 -10.97 14.29
N ALA A 148 -2.41 -11.11 15.06
CA ALA A 148 -2.26 -12.20 16.02
C ALA A 148 -3.35 -12.21 17.08
N GLN A 149 -3.73 -11.04 17.60
CA GLN A 149 -4.80 -10.93 18.61
C GLN A 149 -6.18 -11.32 18.05
N SER A 150 -6.47 -10.94 16.80
CA SER A 150 -7.71 -11.33 16.11
C SER A 150 -7.76 -12.83 15.88
N LEU A 151 -6.67 -13.42 15.40
CA LEU A 151 -6.53 -14.87 15.21
C LEU A 151 -6.69 -15.63 16.54
N GLN A 152 -5.94 -15.27 17.58
CA GLN A 152 -5.97 -15.94 18.89
C GLN A 152 -7.38 -15.92 19.50
N SER A 153 -8.00 -14.74 19.57
CA SER A 153 -9.30 -14.58 20.22
C SER A 153 -10.42 -15.31 19.47
N THR A 154 -10.41 -15.26 18.14
CA THR A 154 -11.39 -15.96 17.30
C THR A 154 -11.22 -17.47 17.41
N PHE A 155 -9.98 -17.96 17.28
CA PHE A 155 -9.69 -19.40 17.33
C PHE A 155 -10.06 -20.02 18.68
N VAL A 156 -9.67 -19.39 19.79
CA VAL A 156 -10.02 -19.89 21.13
C VAL A 156 -11.53 -19.91 21.34
N THR A 157 -12.23 -18.88 20.86
CA THR A 157 -13.70 -18.75 21.03
C THR A 157 -14.45 -19.82 20.25
N GLU A 158 -14.03 -20.10 19.02
CA GLU A 158 -14.75 -21.03 18.14
C GLU A 158 -14.36 -22.50 18.35
N ILE A 159 -13.11 -22.76 18.75
CA ILE A 159 -12.58 -24.13 18.88
C ILE A 159 -12.60 -24.60 20.35
N GLY A 160 -12.53 -23.69 21.32
CA GLY A 160 -12.52 -24.03 22.75
C GLY A 160 -11.21 -24.65 23.24
N THR A 161 -10.11 -24.44 22.51
CA THR A 161 -8.77 -24.84 22.97
C THR A 161 -8.33 -24.01 24.19
N LYS A 162 -7.35 -24.53 24.95
CA LYS A 162 -6.73 -23.75 26.02
C LYS A 162 -6.07 -22.49 25.43
N ASP A 163 -6.42 -21.32 25.96
CA ASP A 163 -5.87 -20.04 25.52
C ASP A 163 -4.45 -19.84 26.06
N ARG A 164 -3.45 -19.96 25.18
CA ARG A 164 -2.03 -19.75 25.51
C ARG A 164 -1.53 -18.34 25.16
N LYS A 165 -2.45 -17.47 24.74
CA LYS A 165 -2.23 -16.06 24.38
C LYS A 165 -1.36 -15.87 23.14
N ILE A 166 -1.31 -14.63 22.67
CA ILE A 166 -0.33 -14.20 21.66
C ILE A 166 1.07 -14.10 22.29
N LYS A 167 2.11 -14.35 21.49
CA LYS A 167 3.50 -14.26 21.96
C LYS A 167 4.41 -13.57 20.94
N PRO A 168 5.27 -12.64 21.38
CA PRO A 168 6.42 -12.21 20.60
C PRO A 168 7.31 -13.41 20.27
N ASP A 169 7.68 -13.57 19.01
CA ASP A 169 8.60 -14.61 18.55
C ASP A 169 9.46 -14.13 17.38
N ALA A 170 10.59 -14.78 17.19
CA ALA A 170 11.58 -14.47 16.17
C ALA A 170 11.53 -15.42 14.97
N ALA A 171 10.50 -16.23 14.78
CA ALA A 171 10.40 -17.15 13.66
C ALA A 171 10.65 -16.42 12.32
N TYR A 172 11.49 -17.02 11.47
CA TYR A 172 12.00 -16.38 10.26
C TYR A 172 10.88 -15.79 9.39
N VAL A 173 9.80 -16.56 9.18
CA VAL A 173 8.71 -16.22 8.25
C VAL A 173 7.85 -15.04 8.70
N ILE A 174 7.76 -14.78 10.01
CA ILE A 174 7.04 -13.63 10.56
C ILE A 174 7.95 -12.43 10.88
N ARG A 175 9.28 -12.60 10.76
CA ARG A 175 10.28 -11.58 11.08
C ARG A 175 10.88 -10.92 9.83
N LYS A 176 10.98 -11.63 8.71
CA LYS A 176 11.70 -11.17 7.49
C LYS A 176 10.78 -10.73 6.34
N GLY A 177 9.46 -10.77 6.53
CA GLY A 177 8.47 -10.32 5.54
C GLY A 177 8.34 -8.79 5.46
N THR A 178 7.55 -8.30 4.51
CA THR A 178 7.30 -6.87 4.32
C THR A 178 5.83 -6.47 4.55
N ILE A 179 5.03 -7.37 5.09
CA ILE A 179 3.57 -7.21 5.32
C ILE A 179 3.20 -7.76 6.70
N PRO A 180 2.08 -7.33 7.33
CA PRO A 180 1.64 -7.86 8.62
C PRO A 180 1.63 -9.39 8.63
N SER A 181 2.19 -10.00 9.67
CA SER A 181 2.40 -11.45 9.70
C SER A 181 2.17 -12.06 11.08
N ALA A 182 1.64 -13.29 11.08
CA ALA A 182 1.45 -14.09 12.28
C ALA A 182 1.65 -15.58 11.98
N LEU A 183 1.96 -16.36 13.00
CA LEU A 183 2.08 -17.82 12.93
C LEU A 183 1.12 -18.43 13.96
N VAL A 184 0.18 -19.24 13.49
CA VAL A 184 -0.83 -19.90 14.33
C VAL A 184 -0.34 -21.29 14.70
N GLU A 185 -0.03 -21.48 15.97
CA GLU A 185 0.17 -22.79 16.57
C GLU A 185 -1.20 -23.35 16.96
N THR A 186 -1.81 -24.10 16.04
CA THR A 186 -3.24 -24.47 16.09
C THR A 186 -3.60 -25.26 17.35
N ALA A 187 -2.80 -26.26 17.70
CA ALA A 187 -2.86 -27.05 18.93
C ALA A 187 -1.56 -27.86 19.08
N PHE A 188 -1.40 -28.62 20.18
CA PHE A 188 -0.21 -29.47 20.39
C PHE A 188 -0.38 -30.87 19.79
N ILE A 189 0.41 -31.21 18.79
CA ILE A 189 0.32 -32.48 18.05
C ILE A 189 0.72 -33.70 18.90
N ASP A 190 1.55 -33.49 19.92
CA ASP A 190 2.04 -34.50 20.84
C ASP A 190 1.20 -34.65 22.11
N ASN A 191 0.16 -33.83 22.27
CA ASN A 191 -0.82 -33.94 23.35
C ASN A 191 -2.03 -34.77 22.93
N VAL A 192 -2.46 -35.72 23.76
CA VAL A 192 -3.51 -36.68 23.42
C VAL A 192 -4.87 -36.04 23.15
N ASP A 193 -5.23 -34.94 23.81
CA ASP A 193 -6.53 -34.29 23.59
C ASP A 193 -6.52 -33.44 22.32
N ASP A 194 -5.48 -32.61 22.15
CA ASP A 194 -5.31 -31.77 20.97
C ASP A 194 -5.10 -32.61 19.71
N ALA A 195 -4.35 -33.72 19.79
CA ALA A 195 -4.12 -34.62 18.67
C ALA A 195 -5.42 -35.27 18.15
N LYS A 196 -6.45 -35.51 18.99
CA LYS A 196 -7.76 -35.98 18.51
C LYS A 196 -8.42 -34.96 17.60
N LEU A 197 -8.30 -33.68 17.94
CA LEU A 197 -8.83 -32.59 17.14
C LEU A 197 -8.05 -32.42 15.84
N LEU A 198 -6.72 -32.47 15.90
CA LEU A 198 -5.84 -32.36 14.72
C LEU A 198 -5.96 -33.57 13.77
N ALA A 199 -6.20 -34.77 14.30
CA ALA A 199 -6.44 -35.97 13.48
C ALA A 199 -7.82 -35.95 12.79
N SER A 200 -8.80 -35.21 13.34
CA SER A 200 -10.16 -35.13 12.82
C SER A 200 -10.25 -34.25 11.57
N PRO A 201 -10.75 -34.75 10.42
CA PRO A 201 -11.01 -33.91 9.26
C PRO A 201 -11.99 -32.77 9.56
N THR A 202 -13.03 -33.03 10.37
CA THR A 202 -14.00 -32.02 10.82
C THR A 202 -13.35 -31.01 11.75
N GLY A 203 -12.50 -31.47 12.68
CA GLY A 203 -11.73 -30.59 13.57
C GLY A 203 -10.87 -29.61 12.79
N ARG A 204 -10.12 -30.12 11.80
CA ARG A 204 -9.31 -29.27 10.89
C ARG A 204 -10.15 -28.29 10.06
N THR A 205 -11.37 -28.66 9.66
CA THR A 205 -12.30 -27.72 9.01
C THR A 205 -12.77 -26.61 9.96
N GLN A 206 -13.08 -26.93 11.22
CA GLN A 206 -13.43 -25.92 12.22
C GLN A 206 -12.27 -24.96 12.46
N MET A 207 -11.05 -25.48 12.67
CA MET A 207 -9.84 -24.68 12.82
C MET A 207 -9.60 -23.75 11.63
N ALA A 208 -9.78 -24.26 10.40
CA ALA A 208 -9.62 -23.47 9.19
C ALA A 208 -10.63 -22.31 9.09
N ASN A 209 -11.90 -22.56 9.46
CA ASN A 209 -12.92 -21.52 9.50
C ASN A 209 -12.57 -20.45 10.53
N ALA A 210 -12.12 -20.84 11.72
CA ALA A 210 -11.77 -19.88 12.77
C ALA A 210 -10.56 -19.00 12.40
N ILE A 211 -9.56 -19.55 11.69
CA ILE A 211 -8.46 -18.75 11.12
C ILE A 211 -9.01 -17.77 10.08
N ALA A 212 -9.87 -18.24 9.17
CA ALA A 212 -10.46 -17.40 8.14
C ALA A 212 -11.35 -16.29 8.71
N ASP A 213 -12.10 -16.56 9.78
CA ASP A 213 -12.93 -15.60 10.50
C ASP A 213 -12.07 -14.58 11.27
N GLY A 214 -10.95 -15.01 11.86
CA GLY A 214 -9.99 -14.10 12.49
C GLY A 214 -9.33 -13.14 11.49
N ILE A 215 -9.00 -13.63 10.30
CA ILE A 215 -8.47 -12.82 9.18
C ILE A 215 -9.54 -11.84 8.68
N ALA A 216 -10.78 -12.31 8.46
CA ALA A 216 -11.85 -11.52 7.87
C ALA A 216 -12.36 -10.36 8.76
N LYS A 217 -12.01 -10.37 10.06
CA LYS A 217 -12.28 -9.24 10.97
C LYS A 217 -11.37 -8.04 10.75
N LEU A 218 -10.27 -8.20 10.01
CA LEU A 218 -9.29 -7.14 9.80
C LEU A 218 -9.63 -6.30 8.57
N ALA A 219 -9.39 -4.99 8.69
CA ALA A 219 -9.30 -4.12 7.53
C ALA A 219 -7.88 -4.20 6.96
N PRO A 220 -7.70 -4.26 5.62
CA PRO A 220 -6.39 -4.15 4.99
C PRO A 220 -5.66 -2.87 5.43
N VAL A 221 -4.35 -2.96 5.61
CA VAL A 221 -3.54 -1.76 5.85
C VAL A 221 -3.60 -0.90 4.58
N THR A 222 -4.05 0.35 4.72
CA THR A 222 -4.04 1.28 3.59
C THR A 222 -2.60 1.70 3.28
N PHE A 223 -2.19 1.48 2.03
CA PHE A 223 -0.83 1.75 1.52
C PHE A 223 0.27 1.16 2.40
N PRO A 224 0.39 -0.18 2.49
CA PRO A 224 1.41 -0.83 3.30
C PRO A 224 2.84 -0.40 2.93
N ASP A 225 3.07 -0.09 1.66
CA ASP A 225 4.33 0.39 1.11
C ASP A 225 4.74 1.80 1.58
N THR A 226 3.88 2.49 2.34
CA THR A 226 4.23 3.75 3.00
C THR A 226 4.57 3.57 4.47
N LEU A 227 4.48 2.36 5.03
CA LEU A 227 4.86 2.12 6.42
C LEU A 227 6.34 2.44 6.64
N GLY A 228 6.63 3.22 7.68
CA GLY A 228 7.97 3.75 7.95
C GLY A 228 8.43 4.87 6.99
N HIS A 229 7.71 5.13 5.90
CA HIS A 229 8.05 6.20 4.97
C HIS A 229 7.64 7.57 5.55
N TRP A 230 8.56 8.55 5.47
CA TRP A 230 8.38 9.90 6.06
C TRP A 230 7.14 10.64 5.53
N SER A 231 6.67 10.33 4.32
CA SER A 231 5.49 10.95 3.72
C SER A 231 4.16 10.29 4.10
N ARG A 232 4.16 9.18 4.86
CA ARG A 232 2.95 8.38 5.12
C ARG A 232 1.78 9.20 5.62
N ASP A 233 2.02 10.04 6.62
CA ASP A 233 0.96 10.83 7.25
C ASP A 233 0.29 11.79 6.26
N ALA A 234 1.10 12.44 5.40
CA ALA A 234 0.58 13.28 4.33
C ALA A 234 -0.23 12.46 3.32
N VAL A 235 0.28 11.29 2.91
CA VAL A 235 -0.42 10.36 2.01
C VAL A 235 -1.77 9.97 2.61
N LEU A 236 -1.82 9.49 3.85
CA LEU A 236 -3.06 9.07 4.49
C LEU A 236 -4.07 10.22 4.64
N ARG A 237 -3.63 11.43 4.99
CA ARG A 237 -4.50 12.62 5.06
C ARG A 237 -5.08 12.98 3.70
N MET A 238 -4.25 12.99 2.66
CA MET A 238 -4.71 13.26 1.30
C MET A 238 -5.63 12.18 0.75
N TYR A 239 -5.39 10.91 1.11
CA TYR A 239 -6.27 9.79 0.76
C TYR A 239 -7.64 9.94 1.43
N LYS A 240 -7.66 10.28 2.72
CA LYS A 240 -8.89 10.56 3.47
C LYS A 240 -9.68 11.75 2.90
N LYS A 241 -8.99 12.75 2.34
CA LYS A 241 -9.59 13.89 1.61
C LYS A 241 -10.10 13.51 0.20
N GLY A 242 -9.83 12.29 -0.28
CA GLY A 242 -10.20 11.83 -1.63
C GLY A 242 -9.33 12.38 -2.75
N TRP A 243 -8.19 13.00 -2.43
CA TRP A 243 -7.34 13.68 -3.41
C TRP A 243 -6.38 12.73 -4.10
N ILE A 244 -5.79 11.81 -3.36
CA ILE A 244 -4.92 10.77 -3.91
C ILE A 244 -5.60 9.40 -3.87
N SER A 245 -5.12 8.52 -4.74
CA SER A 245 -5.41 7.09 -4.74
C SER A 245 -4.12 6.33 -4.98
N GLY A 246 -4.12 5.03 -4.67
CA GLY A 246 -3.01 4.13 -4.99
C GLY A 246 -3.31 3.22 -6.18
N TYR A 247 -2.40 2.29 -6.45
CA TYR A 247 -2.53 1.19 -7.40
C TYR A 247 -2.46 -0.12 -6.63
N ASN A 248 -3.51 -0.94 -6.67
CA ASN A 248 -3.56 -2.23 -5.98
C ASN A 248 -3.17 -2.13 -4.48
N ASN A 249 -3.79 -1.19 -3.76
CA ASN A 249 -3.49 -0.87 -2.35
C ASN A 249 -2.04 -0.39 -2.07
N MET A 250 -1.26 -0.01 -3.09
CA MET A 250 0.07 0.61 -2.94
C MET A 250 0.03 2.09 -3.33
N PHE A 251 0.77 2.95 -2.62
CA PHE A 251 0.89 4.37 -3.00
C PHE A 251 2.08 4.65 -3.94
N ARG A 252 3.16 3.88 -3.77
CA ARG A 252 4.49 3.97 -4.38
C ARG A 252 5.15 5.33 -4.12
N PRO A 253 5.52 5.62 -2.87
CA PRO A 253 6.01 6.95 -2.50
C PRO A 253 7.33 7.33 -3.20
N ASP A 254 8.16 6.34 -3.55
CA ASP A 254 9.47 6.54 -4.17
C ASP A 254 9.45 6.48 -5.70
N ASP A 255 8.30 6.24 -6.33
CA ASP A 255 8.15 6.36 -7.78
C ASP A 255 8.05 7.84 -8.18
N SER A 256 8.64 8.20 -9.33
CA SER A 256 8.45 9.52 -9.93
C SER A 256 6.98 9.76 -10.30
N ILE A 257 6.49 10.99 -10.14
CA ILE A 257 5.17 11.40 -10.62
C ILE A 257 5.28 12.03 -12.01
N THR A 258 4.35 11.69 -12.91
CA THR A 258 4.31 12.32 -14.25
C THR A 258 3.75 13.74 -14.21
N ARG A 259 4.00 14.53 -15.26
CA ARG A 259 3.36 15.86 -15.43
C ARG A 259 1.84 15.79 -15.37
N ALA A 260 1.25 14.82 -16.06
CA ALA A 260 -0.20 14.63 -16.10
C ALA A 260 -0.77 14.28 -14.71
N GLU A 261 -0.14 13.36 -13.99
CA GLU A 261 -0.54 13.00 -12.62
C GLU A 261 -0.43 14.18 -11.67
N PHE A 262 0.68 14.92 -11.72
CA PHE A 262 0.87 16.10 -10.88
C PHE A 262 -0.20 17.17 -11.16
N VAL A 263 -0.46 17.50 -12.42
CA VAL A 263 -1.48 18.50 -12.80
C VAL A 263 -2.90 18.03 -12.44
N ALA A 264 -3.22 16.76 -12.63
CA ALA A 264 -4.50 16.21 -12.22
C ALA A 264 -4.69 16.28 -10.69
N LEU A 265 -3.63 16.01 -9.93
CA LEU A 265 -3.61 16.14 -8.49
C LEU A 265 -3.76 17.61 -8.05
N MET A 266 -3.06 18.55 -8.69
CA MET A 266 -3.24 19.99 -8.45
C MET A 266 -4.69 20.43 -8.68
N ASN A 267 -5.33 19.94 -9.73
CA ASN A 267 -6.72 20.30 -10.02
C ASN A 267 -7.68 19.83 -8.91
N LYS A 268 -7.43 18.67 -8.28
CA LYS A 268 -8.24 18.23 -7.13
C LYS A 268 -8.06 19.13 -5.91
N VAL A 269 -6.86 19.66 -5.70
CA VAL A 269 -6.53 20.49 -4.53
C VAL A 269 -6.96 21.96 -4.70
N PHE A 270 -6.71 22.54 -5.88
CA PHE A 270 -6.95 23.95 -6.16
C PHE A 270 -8.28 24.23 -6.86
N ASP A 271 -8.92 23.21 -7.43
CA ASP A 271 -10.13 23.33 -8.24
C ASP A 271 -9.97 24.38 -9.33
N PHE A 272 -9.33 24.00 -10.45
CA PHE A 272 -9.00 24.93 -11.52
C PHE A 272 -10.22 25.64 -12.12
N SER A 273 -11.43 25.12 -11.92
CA SER A 273 -12.66 25.76 -12.39
C SER A 273 -12.96 27.09 -11.69
N LYS A 274 -12.35 27.31 -10.51
CA LYS A 274 -12.50 28.52 -9.70
C LYS A 274 -11.38 29.54 -9.92
N LEU A 275 -10.37 29.19 -10.70
CA LEU A 275 -9.20 30.04 -10.91
C LEU A 275 -9.35 30.93 -12.14
N SER A 276 -8.66 32.07 -12.11
CA SER A 276 -8.56 32.98 -13.26
C SER A 276 -7.19 32.87 -13.93
N PRO A 277 -7.09 33.02 -15.27
CA PRO A 277 -5.82 33.02 -15.96
C PRO A 277 -4.86 34.11 -15.44
N LEU A 278 -3.59 33.74 -15.22
CA LEU A 278 -2.58 34.70 -14.83
C LEU A 278 -2.26 35.66 -15.98
N PRO A 279 -2.14 36.98 -15.73
CA PRO A 279 -1.80 37.97 -16.74
C PRO A 279 -0.32 37.85 -17.18
N GLY A 280 -0.01 38.39 -18.37
CA GLY A 280 1.37 38.50 -18.84
C GLY A 280 1.99 37.23 -19.44
N LYS A 281 1.18 36.17 -19.62
CA LYS A 281 1.56 34.96 -20.36
C LYS A 281 0.47 34.63 -21.39
N ASN A 282 0.88 34.28 -22.61
CA ASN A 282 -0.02 33.82 -23.67
C ASN A 282 0.42 32.41 -24.07
N ASN A 283 -0.02 31.41 -23.31
CA ASN A 283 0.25 30.02 -23.68
C ASN A 283 -0.45 29.66 -25.01
N PRO A 284 0.16 28.78 -25.82
CA PRO A 284 -0.50 28.22 -26.99
C PRO A 284 -1.82 27.53 -26.62
N SER A 285 -2.77 27.50 -27.55
CA SER A 285 -4.02 26.73 -27.36
C SER A 285 -3.69 25.26 -27.08
N PRO A 286 -4.39 24.56 -26.16
CA PRO A 286 -4.10 23.17 -25.84
C PRO A 286 -4.02 22.23 -27.06
N GLY A 287 -4.82 22.49 -28.11
CA GLY A 287 -4.81 21.69 -29.34
C GLY A 287 -3.62 21.91 -30.26
N SER A 288 -2.71 22.83 -29.93
CA SER A 288 -1.47 23.05 -30.69
C SER A 288 -0.33 22.11 -30.27
N PHE A 289 -0.45 21.45 -29.11
CA PHE A 289 0.53 20.47 -28.66
C PHE A 289 0.34 19.14 -29.40
N THR A 290 1.40 18.68 -30.06
CA THR A 290 1.38 17.49 -30.92
C THR A 290 1.19 16.18 -30.16
N ASP A 291 1.49 16.18 -28.86
CA ASP A 291 1.44 15.03 -27.96
C ASP A 291 0.27 15.09 -26.95
N LEU A 292 -0.61 16.10 -27.06
CA LEU A 292 -1.77 16.25 -26.17
C LEU A 292 -3.07 15.85 -26.90
N SER A 293 -3.28 14.55 -27.03
CA SER A 293 -4.52 14.00 -27.60
C SER A 293 -5.75 14.31 -26.74
N ARG A 294 -6.89 14.63 -27.37
CA ARG A 294 -8.20 14.79 -26.66
C ARG A 294 -8.65 13.53 -25.92
N ASN A 295 -8.12 12.37 -26.30
CA ASN A 295 -8.41 11.09 -25.65
C ASN A 295 -7.46 10.78 -24.48
N HIS A 296 -6.44 11.61 -24.25
CA HIS A 296 -5.56 11.45 -23.10
C HIS A 296 -6.38 11.65 -21.81
N TRP A 297 -6.20 10.77 -20.82
CA TRP A 297 -7.01 10.76 -19.60
C TRP A 297 -6.96 12.10 -18.82
N ALA A 298 -5.81 12.79 -18.88
CA ALA A 298 -5.59 14.09 -18.25
C ALA A 298 -5.85 15.30 -19.17
N TYR A 299 -6.39 15.11 -20.38
CA TYR A 299 -6.52 16.18 -21.38
C TYR A 299 -7.23 17.42 -20.81
N ASN A 300 -8.35 17.23 -20.11
CA ASN A 300 -9.15 18.34 -19.59
C ASN A 300 -8.37 19.17 -18.56
N GLN A 301 -7.67 18.49 -17.64
CA GLN A 301 -6.89 19.11 -16.57
C GLN A 301 -5.68 19.84 -17.13
N LEU A 302 -4.96 19.22 -18.07
CA LEU A 302 -3.83 19.85 -18.77
C LEU A 302 -4.28 21.04 -19.60
N ALA A 303 -5.35 20.91 -20.38
CA ALA A 303 -5.89 21.99 -21.19
C ALA A 303 -6.35 23.17 -20.33
N GLN A 304 -6.89 22.91 -19.14
CA GLN A 304 -7.26 23.96 -18.20
C GLN A 304 -6.03 24.64 -17.59
N ALA A 305 -5.02 23.87 -17.18
CA ALA A 305 -3.75 24.40 -16.68
C ALA A 305 -3.03 25.30 -17.72
N ILE A 306 -3.07 24.91 -18.99
CA ILE A 306 -2.54 25.70 -20.10
C ILE A 306 -3.29 27.04 -20.21
N ARG A 307 -4.63 27.01 -20.21
CA ARG A 307 -5.48 28.22 -20.28
C ARG A 307 -5.34 29.14 -19.07
N LEU A 308 -5.03 28.58 -17.90
CA LEU A 308 -4.76 29.35 -16.68
C LEU A 308 -3.37 30.00 -16.66
N ASN A 309 -2.53 29.74 -17.67
CA ASN A 309 -1.14 30.18 -17.74
C ASN A 309 -0.22 29.64 -16.62
N ILE A 310 -0.59 28.48 -16.03
CA ILE A 310 0.19 27.82 -14.98
C ILE A 310 1.08 26.69 -15.50
N LEU A 311 0.81 26.19 -16.71
CA LEU A 311 1.55 25.09 -17.34
C LEU A 311 1.94 25.48 -18.77
N SER A 312 3.22 25.36 -19.11
CA SER A 312 3.75 25.62 -20.46
C SER A 312 4.42 24.36 -21.03
N GLY A 313 4.49 24.27 -22.36
CA GLY A 313 5.24 23.19 -23.04
C GLY A 313 6.75 23.47 -23.10
N TYR A 314 7.50 22.53 -23.68
CA TYR A 314 8.97 22.57 -23.75
C TYR A 314 9.54 23.37 -24.93
N GLY A 315 8.71 24.16 -25.62
CA GLY A 315 9.12 24.97 -26.78
C GLY A 315 9.25 24.19 -28.10
N ASN A 316 9.23 22.86 -28.07
CA ASN A 316 9.27 21.96 -29.23
C ASN A 316 7.87 21.55 -29.74
N GLY A 317 6.81 22.27 -29.33
CA GLY A 317 5.43 21.92 -29.65
C GLY A 317 4.87 20.73 -28.85
N LYS A 318 5.51 20.34 -27.74
CA LYS A 318 5.09 19.26 -26.84
C LYS A 318 4.86 19.71 -25.41
N ILE A 319 3.97 19.01 -24.70
CA ILE A 319 3.70 19.19 -23.26
C ILE A 319 4.26 18.05 -22.40
N GLU A 320 4.60 16.92 -23.03
CA GLU A 320 5.13 15.66 -22.47
C GLU A 320 4.35 15.17 -21.25
N PRO A 321 3.06 14.82 -21.40
CA PRO A 321 2.17 14.57 -20.26
C PRO A 321 2.60 13.38 -19.40
N ASP A 322 3.13 12.32 -20.02
CA ASP A 322 3.52 11.07 -19.34
C ASP A 322 4.99 11.07 -18.88
N LYS A 323 5.72 12.18 -19.09
CA LYS A 323 7.10 12.32 -18.61
C LYS A 323 7.09 12.65 -17.10
N PRO A 324 8.02 12.07 -16.32
CA PRO A 324 8.30 12.53 -14.96
C PRO A 324 8.48 14.06 -14.90
N ILE A 325 7.82 14.71 -13.94
CA ILE A 325 7.93 16.16 -13.74
C ILE A 325 9.12 16.46 -12.83
N SER A 326 9.95 17.42 -13.20
CA SER A 326 11.09 17.83 -12.37
C SER A 326 10.66 18.66 -11.15
N ARG A 327 11.52 18.71 -10.14
CA ARG A 327 11.31 19.55 -8.94
C ARG A 327 11.20 21.05 -9.27
N ALA A 328 11.94 21.55 -10.27
CA ALA A 328 11.84 22.94 -10.74
C ALA A 328 10.47 23.23 -11.40
N GLU A 329 9.95 22.30 -12.18
CA GLU A 329 8.63 22.41 -12.81
C GLU A 329 7.51 22.37 -11.77
N VAL A 330 7.61 21.47 -10.79
CA VAL A 330 6.68 21.41 -9.66
C VAL A 330 6.67 22.73 -8.90
N ALA A 331 7.83 23.28 -8.53
CA ALA A 331 7.92 24.56 -7.84
C ALA A 331 7.28 25.70 -8.66
N THR A 332 7.50 25.70 -9.97
CA THR A 332 6.93 26.70 -10.89
C THR A 332 5.40 26.59 -10.96
N VAL A 333 4.87 25.41 -11.28
CA VAL A 333 3.42 25.18 -11.39
C VAL A 333 2.73 25.47 -10.06
N PHE A 334 3.30 25.02 -8.95
CA PHE A 334 2.75 25.23 -7.62
C PHE A 334 2.70 26.70 -7.22
N GLN A 335 3.77 27.46 -7.46
CA GLN A 335 3.77 28.89 -7.17
C GLN A 335 2.79 29.67 -8.06
N LEU A 336 2.69 29.33 -9.34
CA LEU A 336 1.70 29.93 -10.24
C LEU A 336 0.26 29.62 -9.81
N LEU A 337 0.01 28.42 -9.27
CA LEU A 337 -1.29 28.08 -8.69
C LEU A 337 -1.63 28.90 -7.44
N ARG A 338 -0.65 29.18 -6.58
CA ARG A 338 -0.84 30.06 -5.43
C ARG A 338 -1.16 31.49 -5.85
N GLU A 339 -0.52 31.98 -6.91
CA GLU A 339 -0.84 33.27 -7.53
C GLU A 339 -2.26 33.29 -8.10
N ALA A 340 -2.63 32.28 -8.89
CA ALA A 340 -3.95 32.19 -9.53
C ALA A 340 -5.09 32.02 -8.52
N SER A 341 -4.81 31.45 -7.34
CA SER A 341 -5.76 31.32 -6.23
C SER A 341 -5.80 32.52 -5.28
N GLY A 342 -5.02 33.57 -5.57
CA GLY A 342 -4.93 34.76 -4.71
C GLY A 342 -4.26 34.51 -3.36
N LYS A 343 -3.64 33.33 -3.15
CA LYS A 343 -2.94 32.98 -1.90
C LYS A 343 -1.49 33.47 -1.86
N SER A 344 -0.97 34.03 -2.95
CA SER A 344 0.32 34.71 -2.98
C SER A 344 0.37 35.78 -4.07
N GLY A 345 1.23 36.79 -3.88
CA GLY A 345 1.61 37.70 -4.96
C GLY A 345 2.58 37.06 -5.97
N PRO A 346 2.93 37.78 -7.04
CA PRO A 346 3.87 37.30 -8.06
C PRO A 346 5.21 36.89 -7.45
N ALA A 347 5.79 35.79 -7.93
CA ALA A 347 7.14 35.39 -7.57
C ALA A 347 8.15 36.50 -7.93
N THR A 348 8.89 36.99 -6.93
CA THR A 348 9.91 38.01 -7.10
C THR A 348 11.32 37.41 -7.06
N PRO A 349 12.30 37.99 -7.77
CA PRO A 349 13.70 37.59 -7.61
C PRO A 349 14.13 37.78 -6.16
N GLY A 350 14.65 36.71 -5.55
CA GLY A 350 15.24 36.78 -4.22
C GLY A 350 16.63 37.42 -4.26
N THR A 351 17.00 38.20 -3.25
CA THR A 351 18.35 38.76 -3.14
C THR A 351 19.36 37.80 -2.52
N SER A 352 18.90 36.72 -1.86
CA SER A 352 19.74 35.62 -1.40
C SER A 352 19.39 34.33 -2.15
N GLN A 353 20.41 33.57 -2.57
CA GLN A 353 20.25 32.23 -3.13
C GLN A 353 20.21 31.22 -1.99
N PRO A 354 19.05 30.65 -1.63
CA PRO A 354 18.97 29.65 -0.58
C PRO A 354 19.60 28.30 -0.98
N PHE A 355 19.79 28.07 -2.28
CA PHE A 355 20.33 26.83 -2.83
C PHE A 355 21.49 27.12 -3.78
N THR A 356 22.58 26.35 -3.64
CA THR A 356 23.81 26.55 -4.41
C THR A 356 23.70 26.06 -5.86
N ASP A 357 22.77 25.16 -6.13
CA ASP A 357 22.49 24.56 -7.43
C ASP A 357 21.31 25.22 -8.17
N VAL A 358 20.82 26.36 -7.66
CA VAL A 358 19.85 27.22 -8.32
C VAL A 358 20.52 28.58 -8.55
N PRO A 359 21.29 28.74 -9.64
CA PRO A 359 22.04 29.97 -9.88
C PRO A 359 21.12 31.12 -10.27
N SER A 360 21.61 32.36 -10.11
CA SER A 360 20.95 33.56 -10.59
C SER A 360 20.69 33.47 -12.10
N GLY A 361 19.48 33.79 -12.52
CA GLY A 361 19.02 33.68 -13.91
C GLY A 361 18.50 32.29 -14.29
N TYR A 362 18.54 31.31 -13.40
CA TYR A 362 17.89 30.02 -13.64
C TYR A 362 16.37 30.23 -13.81
N TRP A 363 15.77 29.58 -14.82
CA TRP A 363 14.41 29.89 -15.26
C TRP A 363 13.34 29.72 -14.15
N ALA A 364 13.56 28.80 -13.20
CA ALA A 364 12.67 28.56 -12.07
C ALA A 364 13.10 29.24 -10.77
N GLU A 365 14.22 29.97 -10.77
CA GLU A 365 14.86 30.56 -9.57
C GLU A 365 13.86 31.31 -8.69
N LYS A 366 13.14 32.27 -9.27
CA LYS A 366 12.17 33.10 -8.53
C LYS A 366 11.07 32.28 -7.85
N TYR A 367 10.62 31.19 -8.49
CA TYR A 367 9.56 30.34 -7.96
C TYR A 367 10.09 29.49 -6.80
N ILE A 368 11.25 28.88 -6.98
CA ILE A 368 11.94 28.08 -5.96
C ILE A 368 12.25 28.96 -4.73
N ASN A 369 12.87 30.13 -4.94
CA ASN A 369 13.27 31.01 -3.85
C ASN A 369 12.06 31.57 -3.10
N THR A 370 10.98 31.91 -3.81
CA THR A 370 9.72 32.35 -3.19
C THR A 370 9.11 31.26 -2.31
N LEU A 371 9.02 30.03 -2.82
CA LEU A 371 8.46 28.91 -2.05
C LEU A 371 9.34 28.52 -0.86
N LYS A 372 10.67 28.59 -1.00
CA LYS A 372 11.61 28.32 0.09
C LYS A 372 11.49 29.37 1.19
N LYS A 373 11.42 30.65 0.83
CA LYS A 373 11.21 31.76 1.79
C LYS A 373 9.87 31.64 2.53
N ALA A 374 8.85 31.12 1.86
CA ALA A 374 7.55 30.84 2.46
C ALA A 374 7.52 29.56 3.33
N GLY A 375 8.62 28.80 3.41
CA GLY A 375 8.69 27.55 4.17
C GLY A 375 7.91 26.38 3.54
N ILE A 376 7.50 26.50 2.28
CA ILE A 376 6.64 25.53 1.60
C ILE A 376 7.44 24.38 1.00
N ILE A 377 8.62 24.67 0.45
CA ILE A 377 9.52 23.66 -0.10
C ILE A 377 10.84 23.61 0.66
N ASN A 378 11.45 22.42 0.65
CA ASN A 378 12.80 22.17 1.10
C ASN A 378 13.66 21.62 -0.04
N GLY A 379 14.97 21.81 0.10
CA GLY A 379 15.95 21.15 -0.75
C GLY A 379 16.09 19.67 -0.41
N VAL A 380 16.82 18.93 -1.25
CA VAL A 380 17.27 17.58 -0.93
C VAL A 380 18.34 17.59 0.16
N THR A 381 19.01 18.73 0.35
CA THR A 381 19.82 19.07 1.52
C THR A 381 19.46 20.49 1.99
N SER A 382 20.15 20.98 3.03
CA SER A 382 20.00 22.38 3.47
C SER A 382 20.42 23.41 2.43
N THR A 383 21.31 23.05 1.50
CA THR A 383 21.90 23.95 0.50
C THR A 383 21.68 23.52 -0.95
N THR A 384 21.06 22.37 -1.21
CA THR A 384 20.86 21.82 -2.56
C THR A 384 19.38 21.55 -2.82
N PHE A 385 18.82 22.09 -3.91
CA PHE A 385 17.44 21.88 -4.31
C PHE A 385 17.23 20.67 -5.22
N ALA A 386 18.21 20.34 -6.06
CA ALA A 386 18.18 19.39 -7.16
C ALA A 386 17.05 19.69 -8.19
N PRO A 387 17.12 20.82 -8.91
CA PRO A 387 16.01 21.30 -9.75
C PRO A 387 15.62 20.35 -10.88
N GLU A 388 16.59 19.65 -11.48
CA GLU A 388 16.38 18.73 -12.61
C GLU A 388 16.00 17.30 -12.17
N LYS A 389 16.03 17.01 -10.86
CA LYS A 389 15.64 15.69 -10.35
C LYS A 389 14.11 15.54 -10.48
N ASP A 390 13.66 14.35 -10.87
CA ASP A 390 12.25 13.99 -10.87
C ASP A 390 11.64 14.16 -9.49
N MET A 391 10.42 14.70 -9.45
CA MET A 391 9.62 14.77 -8.24
C MET A 391 9.03 13.40 -7.92
N LEU A 392 9.18 12.95 -6.67
CA LEU A 392 8.59 11.70 -6.21
C LEU A 392 7.13 11.89 -5.79
N ARG A 393 6.35 10.80 -5.83
CA ARG A 393 4.95 10.80 -5.40
C ARG A 393 4.79 11.14 -3.91
N GLY A 394 5.68 10.63 -3.06
CA GLY A 394 5.73 10.95 -1.63
C GLY A 394 6.05 12.42 -1.36
N GLU A 395 7.01 12.98 -2.10
CA GLU A 395 7.33 14.42 -2.04
C GLU A 395 6.14 15.28 -2.47
N SER A 396 5.45 14.89 -3.54
CA SER A 396 4.28 15.60 -4.05
C SER A 396 3.13 15.60 -3.04
N ALA A 397 2.89 14.45 -2.39
CA ALA A 397 1.87 14.35 -1.35
C ALA A 397 2.21 15.24 -0.14
N ALA A 398 3.45 15.23 0.34
CA ALA A 398 3.87 16.08 1.45
C ALA A 398 3.77 17.58 1.15
N LEU A 399 4.19 18.01 -0.05
CA LEU A 399 4.06 19.39 -0.51
C LEU A 399 2.60 19.87 -0.45
N LEU A 400 1.68 19.04 -0.95
CA LEU A 400 0.27 19.40 -1.06
C LEU A 400 -0.47 19.35 0.27
N ASP A 401 -0.18 18.35 1.09
CA ASP A 401 -0.80 18.24 2.40
C ASP A 401 -0.46 19.46 3.25
N ASN A 402 0.81 19.89 3.28
CA ASN A 402 1.27 21.08 3.99
C ASN A 402 0.57 22.38 3.56
N TYR A 403 0.16 22.48 2.29
CA TYR A 403 -0.56 23.65 1.79
C TYR A 403 -2.06 23.63 2.08
N SER A 404 -2.61 22.43 2.30
CA SER A 404 -4.04 22.22 2.48
C SER A 404 -4.52 22.26 3.92
N ASN A 405 -3.57 22.29 4.86
CA ASN A 405 -3.80 22.48 6.29
C ASN A 405 -3.59 23.95 6.62
#